data_AF-A0A960U0J1-F1
#
_entry.id   AF-A0A960U0J1-F1
#
_cell.length_a   1.000
_cell.length_b   1.000
_cell.length_c   1.000
_cell.angle_alpha   90.00
_cell.angle_beta   90.00
_cell.angle_gamma   90.00
#
_symmetry.space_group_name_H-M   'P 1'
#
loop_
_entity.id
_entity.type
_entity.pdbx_description
1 polymer ?
#
loop_
_entity_poly.entity_id
_entity_poly.type
_entity_poly.pdbx_seq_one_letter_code
_entity_poly.pdbx_strand_id
1 'polypeptide(L)'
;LQYAKERVQGSSVLSYKDPNAPRVTIIEHPDVKRMLAEMKAYSEGTRSLLYYLAECLDKAENDPDEAVRAQCSNMVELLTPIAKAYPTDRAFECASTAIQIMGGVGYCKEYPVEQYCRDAKISAIYEGTNGVQALDLVGRKMSQGGGALFMTYMQSLGEYIDAGSDHEEVVDLLKDLTKGRDKITEIAMVFMNSAKDNPIYPVLSATPFLEAFGHVIVAQRLIVQASIAVGKLKALAADKGESNYAKLAADNDDAKFYYNKLLTARFFCKNILPAVEAIATRIGNSDESVLQMAL
;
A
#
# COMPACT_ATOMS: atom_id res chain seq x y z
N LEU A 1 -17.55 -1.66 -6.08
CA LEU A 1 -17.66 -3.13 -6.30
C LEU A 1 -19.08 -3.57 -6.65
N GLN A 2 -20.10 -3.31 -5.82
CA GLN A 2 -21.47 -3.77 -6.08
C GLN A 2 -21.99 -3.31 -7.46
N TYR A 3 -21.93 -2.00 -7.74
CA TYR A 3 -22.32 -1.45 -9.04
C TYR A 3 -21.65 -2.17 -10.23
N ALA A 4 -20.36 -2.52 -10.11
CA ALA A 4 -19.63 -3.20 -11.18
C ALA A 4 -20.12 -4.64 -11.43
N LYS A 5 -20.64 -5.31 -10.40
CA LYS A 5 -21.23 -6.65 -10.51
C LYS A 5 -22.60 -6.64 -11.20
N GLU A 6 -23.31 -5.51 -11.16
CA GLU A 6 -24.69 -5.39 -11.66
C GLU A 6 -24.76 -4.67 -13.01
N ARG A 7 -23.89 -3.69 -13.25
CA ARG A 7 -23.92 -2.87 -14.47
C ARG A 7 -23.50 -3.69 -15.69
N VAL A 8 -24.43 -3.95 -16.60
CA VAL A 8 -24.17 -4.61 -17.89
C VAL A 8 -23.79 -3.59 -18.96
N GLN A 9 -22.58 -3.68 -19.51
CA GLN A 9 -22.11 -2.79 -20.58
C GLN A 9 -20.97 -3.43 -21.38
N GLY A 10 -21.06 -3.39 -22.71
CA GLY A 10 -20.05 -3.98 -23.61
C GLY A 10 -20.09 -5.50 -23.66
N SER A 11 -19.38 -6.08 -24.62
CA SER A 11 -19.10 -7.52 -24.72
C SER A 11 -17.74 -7.84 -24.11
N SER A 12 -17.47 -9.12 -23.85
CA SER A 12 -16.15 -9.57 -23.39
C SER A 12 -15.06 -9.16 -24.38
N VAL A 13 -13.90 -8.74 -23.87
CA VAL A 13 -12.71 -8.45 -24.69
C VAL A 13 -12.22 -9.65 -25.49
N LEU A 14 -12.61 -10.89 -25.12
CA LEU A 14 -12.29 -12.09 -25.88
C LEU A 14 -13.22 -12.30 -27.10
N SER A 15 -14.35 -11.60 -27.13
CA SER A 15 -15.39 -11.72 -28.16
C SER A 15 -15.72 -10.38 -28.81
N TYR A 16 -14.87 -9.36 -28.69
CA TYR A 16 -15.17 -7.99 -29.15
C TYR A 16 -15.40 -7.87 -30.66
N LYS A 17 -14.89 -8.83 -31.45
CA LYS A 17 -15.06 -8.89 -32.91
C LYS A 17 -16.39 -9.51 -33.33
N ASP A 18 -17.08 -10.21 -32.44
CA ASP A 18 -18.38 -10.81 -32.73
C ASP A 18 -19.48 -9.78 -32.45
N PRO A 19 -20.19 -9.28 -33.49
CA PRO A 19 -21.26 -8.31 -33.32
C PRO A 19 -22.46 -8.87 -32.54
N ASN A 20 -22.57 -10.20 -32.40
CA ASN A 20 -23.63 -10.88 -31.66
C ASN A 20 -23.19 -11.32 -30.26
N ALA A 21 -21.98 -10.96 -29.82
CA ALA A 21 -21.47 -11.35 -28.51
C ALA A 21 -22.40 -10.86 -27.38
N PRO A 22 -22.71 -11.71 -26.38
CA PRO A 22 -23.53 -11.30 -25.26
C PRO A 22 -22.85 -10.17 -24.47
N ARG A 23 -23.67 -9.28 -23.92
CA ARG A 23 -23.17 -8.23 -23.03
C ARG A 23 -22.80 -8.83 -21.68
N VAL A 24 -21.74 -8.30 -21.08
CA VAL A 24 -21.24 -8.74 -19.76
C VAL A 24 -21.38 -7.62 -18.73
N THR A 25 -21.37 -7.99 -17.46
CA THR A 25 -21.24 -7.03 -16.37
C THR A 25 -19.86 -6.39 -16.41
N ILE A 26 -19.75 -5.12 -16.03
CA ILE A 26 -18.50 -4.38 -16.22
C ILE A 26 -17.36 -4.92 -15.35
N ILE A 27 -17.67 -5.66 -14.28
CA ILE A 27 -16.65 -6.37 -13.51
C ILE A 27 -15.87 -7.37 -14.35
N GLU A 28 -16.39 -7.85 -15.50
CA GLU A 28 -15.64 -8.75 -16.39
C GLU A 28 -14.56 -8.03 -17.22
N HIS A 29 -14.62 -6.71 -17.33
CA HIS A 29 -13.62 -5.95 -18.08
C HIS A 29 -12.30 -5.88 -17.33
N PRO A 30 -11.15 -6.19 -17.97
CA PRO A 30 -9.85 -6.24 -17.31
C PRO A 30 -9.48 -4.94 -16.58
N ASP A 31 -9.75 -3.78 -17.17
CA ASP A 31 -9.42 -2.49 -16.55
C ASP A 31 -10.28 -2.21 -15.30
N VAL A 32 -11.56 -2.61 -15.29
CA VAL A 32 -12.41 -2.51 -14.10
C VAL A 32 -11.90 -3.45 -13.01
N LYS A 33 -11.47 -4.68 -13.35
CA LYS A 33 -10.83 -5.60 -12.39
C LYS A 33 -9.54 -5.00 -11.82
N ARG A 34 -8.69 -4.38 -12.66
CA ARG A 34 -7.45 -3.70 -12.25
C ARG A 34 -7.75 -2.56 -11.27
N MET A 35 -8.67 -1.66 -11.60
CA MET A 35 -9.07 -0.56 -10.73
C MET A 35 -9.63 -1.05 -9.38
N LEU A 36 -10.48 -2.09 -9.41
CA LEU A 36 -11.03 -2.68 -8.18
C LEU A 36 -9.94 -3.37 -7.34
N ALA A 37 -8.97 -4.03 -7.97
CA ALA A 37 -7.85 -4.67 -7.29
C ALA A 37 -6.94 -3.63 -6.62
N GLU A 38 -6.69 -2.51 -7.28
CA GLU A 38 -5.94 -1.37 -6.73
C GLU A 38 -6.64 -0.76 -5.52
N MET A 39 -7.93 -0.44 -5.63
CA MET A 39 -8.74 0.04 -4.50
C MET A 39 -8.73 -0.94 -3.33
N LYS A 40 -8.85 -2.24 -3.61
CA LYS A 40 -8.82 -3.29 -2.58
C LYS A 40 -7.46 -3.34 -1.89
N ALA A 41 -6.36 -3.32 -2.64
CA ALA A 41 -5.02 -3.41 -2.09
C ALA A 41 -4.69 -2.21 -1.20
N TYR A 42 -5.02 -0.99 -1.64
CA TYR A 42 -4.86 0.20 -0.81
C TYR A 42 -5.75 0.15 0.44
N SER A 43 -7.05 -0.15 0.30
CA SER A 43 -7.96 -0.19 1.46
C SER A 43 -7.55 -1.23 2.50
N GLU A 44 -7.16 -2.44 2.09
CA GLU A 44 -6.80 -3.50 3.03
C GLU A 44 -5.41 -3.31 3.64
N GLY A 45 -4.46 -2.82 2.85
CA GLY A 45 -3.10 -2.60 3.30
C GLY A 45 -3.00 -1.41 4.25
N THR A 46 -3.63 -0.28 3.92
CA THR A 46 -3.67 0.91 4.80
C THR A 46 -4.44 0.63 6.10
N ARG A 47 -5.54 -0.12 6.05
CA ARG A 47 -6.23 -0.58 7.28
C ARG A 47 -5.30 -1.39 8.18
N SER A 48 -4.52 -2.31 7.60
CA SER A 48 -3.55 -3.10 8.36
C SER A 48 -2.40 -2.27 8.92
N LEU A 49 -1.95 -1.22 8.21
CA LEU A 49 -1.01 -0.23 8.76
C LEU A 49 -1.60 0.51 9.96
N LEU A 50 -2.83 1.01 9.86
CA LEU A 50 -3.48 1.75 10.95
C LEU A 50 -3.68 0.86 12.19
N TYR A 51 -4.09 -0.40 12.00
CA TYR A 51 -4.21 -1.35 13.11
C TYR A 51 -2.86 -1.73 13.71
N TYR A 52 -1.81 -1.87 12.90
CA TYR A 52 -0.47 -2.10 13.39
C TYR A 52 0.05 -0.92 14.21
N LEU A 53 -0.19 0.32 13.75
CA LEU A 53 0.17 1.52 14.50
C LEU A 53 -0.60 1.62 15.83
N ALA A 54 -1.89 1.30 15.82
CA ALA A 54 -2.71 1.24 17.04
C ALA A 54 -2.18 0.20 18.04
N GLU A 55 -1.80 -0.99 17.56
CA GLU A 55 -1.17 -2.01 18.41
C GLU A 55 0.16 -1.51 19.00
N CYS A 56 0.98 -0.82 18.22
CA CYS A 56 2.21 -0.22 18.72
C CYS A 56 1.95 0.89 19.75
N LEU A 57 0.90 1.70 19.59
CA LEU A 57 0.50 2.70 20.59
C LEU A 57 0.17 2.02 21.93
N ASP A 58 -0.70 1.01 21.92
CA ASP A 58 -1.08 0.30 23.14
C ASP A 58 0.13 -0.37 23.82
N LYS A 59 1.00 -1.00 23.03
CA LYS A 59 2.22 -1.64 23.53
C LYS A 59 3.23 -0.64 24.07
N ALA A 60 3.40 0.52 23.43
CA ALA A 60 4.33 1.55 23.89
C ALA A 60 3.99 2.04 25.31
N GLU A 61 2.70 2.10 25.64
CA GLU A 61 2.22 2.55 26.95
C GLU A 61 2.14 1.43 27.99
N ASN A 62 1.75 0.21 27.58
CA ASN A 62 1.24 -0.80 28.52
C ASN A 62 2.00 -2.13 28.52
N ASP A 63 2.89 -2.41 27.57
CA ASP A 63 3.58 -3.71 27.52
C ASP A 63 4.45 -3.88 28.78
N PRO A 64 4.46 -5.04 29.46
CA PRO A 64 5.29 -5.25 30.65
C PRO A 64 6.80 -5.18 30.35
N ASP A 65 7.23 -5.50 29.13
CA ASP A 65 8.64 -5.45 28.73
C ASP A 65 9.04 -4.05 28.25
N GLU A 66 10.02 -3.44 28.94
CA GLU A 66 10.55 -2.12 28.60
C GLU A 66 11.14 -2.05 27.19
N ALA A 67 11.77 -3.14 26.72
CA ALA A 67 12.32 -3.20 25.38
C ALA A 67 11.21 -3.14 24.31
N VAL A 68 10.10 -3.85 24.55
CA VAL A 68 8.93 -3.82 23.66
C VAL A 68 8.28 -2.45 23.66
N ARG A 69 8.14 -1.81 24.83
CA ARG A 69 7.64 -0.43 24.94
C ARG A 69 8.48 0.54 24.12
N ALA A 70 9.81 0.50 24.28
CA ALA A 70 10.73 1.37 23.57
C ALA A 70 10.70 1.13 22.04
N GLN A 71 10.70 -0.13 21.61
CA GLN A 71 10.59 -0.47 20.19
C GLN A 71 9.28 0.05 19.58
N CYS A 72 8.15 -0.17 20.26
CA CYS A 72 6.85 0.28 19.78
C CYS A 72 6.73 1.81 19.79
N SER A 73 7.29 2.49 20.79
CA SER A 73 7.38 3.96 20.80
C SER A 73 8.14 4.48 19.58
N ASN A 74 9.25 3.83 19.20
CA ASN A 74 9.99 4.21 17.99
C ASN A 74 9.17 3.99 16.72
N MET A 75 8.42 2.87 16.62
CA MET A 75 7.52 2.61 15.50
C MET A 75 6.43 3.67 15.40
N VAL A 76 5.81 4.05 16.53
CA VAL A 76 4.79 5.10 16.57
C VAL A 76 5.34 6.42 16.05
N GLU A 77 6.50 6.84 16.54
CA GLU A 77 7.13 8.09 16.14
C GLU A 77 7.46 8.14 14.64
N LEU A 78 7.97 7.03 14.08
CA LEU A 78 8.32 6.96 12.66
C LEU A 78 7.08 6.87 11.75
N LEU A 79 6.12 6.03 12.11
CA LEU A 79 5.03 5.64 11.23
C LEU A 79 3.86 6.63 11.26
N THR A 80 3.70 7.43 12.31
CA THR A 80 2.61 8.43 12.42
C THR A 80 2.46 9.32 11.18
N PRO A 81 3.51 10.01 10.67
CA PRO A 81 3.36 10.85 9.48
C PRO A 81 2.98 10.04 8.23
N ILE A 82 3.46 8.81 8.09
CA ILE A 82 3.13 7.91 6.97
C ILE A 82 1.68 7.44 7.09
N ALA A 83 1.26 7.02 8.28
CA ALA A 83 -0.10 6.56 8.60
C ALA A 83 -1.15 7.67 8.47
N LYS A 84 -0.73 8.94 8.49
CA LYS A 84 -1.57 10.09 8.13
C LYS A 84 -1.56 10.32 6.62
N ALA A 85 -0.41 10.63 6.04
CA ALA A 85 -0.35 11.15 4.68
C ALA A 85 -0.67 10.09 3.62
N TYR A 86 -0.09 8.90 3.74
CA TYR A 86 -0.25 7.87 2.71
C TYR A 86 -1.70 7.38 2.61
N PRO A 87 -2.38 6.95 3.70
CA PRO A 87 -3.77 6.53 3.59
C PRO A 87 -4.73 7.62 3.11
N THR A 88 -4.46 8.89 3.41
CA THR A 88 -5.35 10.00 3.01
C THR A 88 -5.22 10.33 1.53
N ASP A 89 -4.02 10.28 0.95
CA ASP A 89 -3.84 10.37 -0.50
C ASP A 89 -4.50 9.18 -1.21
N ARG A 90 -4.25 7.96 -0.74
CA ARG A 90 -4.85 6.74 -1.33
C ARG A 90 -6.37 6.70 -1.17
N ALA A 91 -6.93 7.25 -0.10
CA ALA A 91 -8.38 7.34 0.09
C ALA A 91 -9.05 8.25 -0.95
N PHE A 92 -8.44 9.42 -1.22
CA PHE A 92 -8.92 10.31 -2.27
C PHE A 92 -8.83 9.66 -3.66
N GLU A 93 -7.70 9.01 -3.98
CA GLU A 93 -7.53 8.26 -5.22
C GLU A 93 -8.57 7.15 -5.36
N CYS A 94 -8.80 6.34 -4.32
CA CYS A 94 -9.82 5.29 -4.35
C CYS A 94 -11.23 5.84 -4.59
N ALA A 95 -11.58 6.98 -3.99
CA ALA A 95 -12.87 7.62 -4.21
C ALA A 95 -13.00 8.16 -5.64
N SER A 96 -11.94 8.75 -6.19
CA SER A 96 -11.87 9.15 -7.60
C SER A 96 -12.01 7.97 -8.56
N THR A 97 -11.31 6.86 -8.31
CA THR A 97 -11.43 5.61 -9.07
C THR A 97 -12.84 5.02 -8.96
N ALA A 98 -13.51 5.15 -7.81
CA ALA A 98 -14.89 4.70 -7.67
C ALA A 98 -15.84 5.47 -8.60
N ILE A 99 -15.67 6.79 -8.74
CA ILE A 99 -16.39 7.62 -9.73
C ILE A 99 -16.10 7.09 -11.14
N GLN A 100 -14.82 6.85 -11.46
CA GLN A 100 -14.40 6.34 -12.77
C GLN A 100 -15.07 5.00 -13.12
N ILE A 101 -15.12 4.05 -12.19
CA ILE A 101 -15.78 2.75 -12.38
C ILE A 101 -17.28 2.90 -12.66
N MET A 102 -17.92 3.90 -12.05
CA MET A 102 -19.35 4.15 -12.23
C MET A 102 -19.67 4.91 -13.54
N GLY A 103 -18.66 5.50 -14.18
CA GLY A 103 -18.83 6.33 -15.37
C GLY A 103 -19.63 7.60 -15.06
N GLY A 104 -20.44 8.08 -16.01
CA GLY A 104 -21.15 9.34 -15.87
C GLY A 104 -22.03 9.45 -14.61
N VAL A 105 -22.70 8.36 -14.21
CA VAL A 105 -23.54 8.36 -13.00
C VAL A 105 -22.73 8.49 -11.71
N GLY A 106 -21.43 8.15 -11.74
CA GLY A 106 -20.53 8.39 -10.62
C GLY A 106 -20.27 9.87 -10.35
N TYR A 107 -20.50 10.73 -11.34
CA TYR A 107 -20.39 12.19 -11.20
C TYR A 107 -21.70 12.84 -10.73
N CYS A 108 -22.78 12.05 -10.62
CA CYS A 108 -24.08 12.52 -10.17
C CYS A 108 -24.27 12.28 -8.67
N LYS A 109 -25.09 13.12 -8.03
CA LYS A 109 -25.40 13.03 -6.59
C LYS A 109 -26.33 11.87 -6.18
N GLU A 110 -26.80 11.08 -7.16
CA GLU A 110 -27.63 9.90 -6.90
C GLU A 110 -26.83 8.80 -6.18
N TYR A 111 -25.52 8.73 -6.45
CA TYR A 111 -24.62 7.80 -5.77
C TYR A 111 -23.64 8.55 -4.88
N PRO A 112 -23.26 7.98 -3.72
CA PRO A 112 -22.47 8.70 -2.72
C PRO A 112 -20.99 8.84 -3.09
N VAL A 113 -20.52 8.24 -4.19
CA VAL A 113 -19.08 8.22 -4.54
C VAL A 113 -18.50 9.61 -4.82
N GLU A 114 -19.29 10.53 -5.38
CA GLU A 114 -18.88 11.94 -5.55
C GLU A 114 -18.67 12.62 -4.20
N GLN A 115 -19.58 12.34 -3.25
CA GLN A 115 -19.49 12.86 -1.89
C GLN A 115 -18.27 12.28 -1.17
N TYR A 116 -18.04 10.98 -1.25
CA TYR A 116 -16.84 10.36 -0.66
C TYR A 116 -15.55 10.97 -1.20
N CYS A 117 -15.51 11.33 -2.49
CA CYS A 117 -14.34 11.97 -3.08
C CYS A 117 -14.10 13.38 -2.51
N ARG A 118 -15.16 14.20 -2.42
CA ARG A 118 -15.07 15.52 -1.77
C ARG A 118 -14.66 15.42 -0.31
N ASP A 119 -15.31 14.53 0.44
CA ASP A 119 -15.12 14.38 1.88
C ASP A 119 -13.76 13.73 2.20
N ALA A 120 -13.22 12.88 1.32
CA ALA A 120 -11.87 12.33 1.49
C ALA A 120 -10.77 13.39 1.34
N LYS A 121 -10.98 14.43 0.52
CA LYS A 121 -9.91 15.40 0.22
C LYS A 121 -9.43 16.18 1.45
N ILE A 122 -10.33 16.49 2.39
CA ILE A 122 -9.97 17.25 3.59
C ILE A 122 -8.95 16.51 4.46
N SER A 123 -8.95 15.17 4.41
CA SER A 123 -8.08 14.34 5.23
C SER A 123 -6.58 14.51 4.90
N ALA A 124 -6.27 14.86 3.65
CA ALA A 124 -4.92 15.18 3.21
C ALA A 124 -4.45 16.60 3.61
N ILE A 125 -5.34 17.43 4.19
CA ILE A 125 -5.13 18.86 4.42
C ILE A 125 -5.09 19.20 5.92
N TYR A 126 -6.09 18.78 6.69
CA TYR A 126 -6.16 19.09 8.13
C TYR A 126 -5.03 18.40 8.91
N GLU A 127 -4.84 18.78 10.18
CA GLU A 127 -3.85 18.17 11.09
C GLU A 127 -2.44 18.05 10.46
N GLY A 128 -2.05 19.08 9.70
CA GLY A 128 -0.84 19.11 8.89
C GLY A 128 -1.04 18.49 7.51
N THR A 129 -0.82 19.28 6.45
CA THR A 129 -0.94 18.81 5.06
C THR A 129 -0.01 17.62 4.80
N ASN A 130 -0.33 16.79 3.81
CA ASN A 130 0.52 15.63 3.49
C ASN A 130 1.96 16.03 3.14
N GLY A 131 2.17 17.22 2.57
CA GLY A 131 3.51 17.79 2.42
C GLY A 131 4.19 18.08 3.76
N VAL A 132 3.49 18.68 4.73
CA VAL A 132 4.03 18.90 6.08
C VAL A 132 4.35 17.60 6.79
N GLN A 133 3.53 16.55 6.62
CA GLN A 133 3.81 15.22 7.18
C GLN A 133 5.07 14.59 6.55
N ALA A 134 5.26 14.78 5.24
CA ALA A 134 6.47 14.34 4.57
C ALA A 134 7.72 15.10 5.06
N LEU A 135 7.58 16.42 5.28
CA LEU A 135 8.63 17.25 5.86
C LEU A 135 8.95 16.83 7.30
N ASP A 136 7.96 16.47 8.11
CA ASP A 136 8.17 15.91 9.44
C ASP A 136 8.95 14.59 9.38
N LEU A 137 8.56 13.68 8.49
CA LEU A 137 9.24 12.41 8.28
C LEU A 137 10.72 12.61 7.93
N VAL A 138 11.03 13.35 6.87
CA VAL A 138 12.42 13.53 6.41
C VAL A 138 13.21 14.49 7.28
N GLY A 139 12.62 15.64 7.63
CA GLY A 139 13.29 16.72 8.34
C GLY A 139 13.46 16.48 9.84
N ARG A 140 12.64 15.62 10.45
CA ARG A 140 12.73 15.33 11.90
C ARG A 140 12.85 13.85 12.23
N LYS A 141 11.95 12.99 11.73
CA LYS A 141 11.87 11.59 12.18
C LYS A 141 13.06 10.75 11.71
N MET A 142 13.54 10.96 10.49
CA MET A 142 14.65 10.20 9.91
C MET A 142 15.99 10.41 10.63
N SER A 143 16.23 11.57 11.23
CA SER A 143 17.49 11.89 11.95
C SER A 143 17.38 11.75 13.47
N GLN A 144 16.17 11.57 13.99
CA GLN A 144 15.91 11.48 15.43
C GLN A 144 16.70 10.34 16.08
N GLY A 145 17.36 10.66 17.21
CA GLY A 145 18.22 9.70 17.92
C GLY A 145 19.39 9.18 17.08
N GLY A 146 19.89 9.96 16.13
CA GLY A 146 20.93 9.51 15.18
C GLY A 146 20.41 8.54 14.12
N GLY A 147 19.11 8.60 13.80
CA GLY A 147 18.45 7.70 12.86
C GLY A 147 17.88 6.42 13.50
N ALA A 148 17.85 6.35 14.83
CA ALA A 148 17.36 5.19 15.58
C ALA A 148 15.96 4.75 15.16
N LEU A 149 15.05 5.69 14.91
CA LEU A 149 13.67 5.38 14.48
C LEU A 149 13.65 4.57 13.18
N PHE A 150 14.31 5.10 12.14
CA PHE A 150 14.42 4.45 10.84
C PHE A 150 15.11 3.09 10.95
N MET A 151 16.24 3.03 11.67
CA MET A 151 17.00 1.80 11.85
C MET A 151 16.20 0.72 12.58
N THR A 152 15.40 1.09 13.59
CA THR A 152 14.52 0.15 14.30
C THR A 152 13.49 -0.48 13.34
N TYR A 153 12.87 0.34 12.47
CA TYR A 153 11.96 -0.18 11.45
C TYR A 153 12.67 -1.08 10.43
N MET A 154 13.82 -0.64 9.93
CA MET A 154 14.58 -1.41 8.93
C MET A 154 15.07 -2.75 9.48
N GLN A 155 15.46 -2.80 10.75
CA GLN A 155 15.79 -4.03 11.45
C GLN A 155 14.56 -4.95 11.55
N SER A 156 13.42 -4.44 12.04
CA SER A 156 12.20 -5.23 12.16
C SER A 156 11.71 -5.77 10.80
N LEU A 157 11.81 -4.96 9.74
CA LEU A 157 11.50 -5.38 8.38
C LEU A 157 12.48 -6.45 7.86
N GLY A 158 13.77 -6.29 8.18
CA GLY A 158 14.81 -7.29 7.87
C GLY A 158 14.53 -8.63 8.55
N GLU A 159 14.28 -8.61 9.86
CA GLU A 159 13.93 -9.80 10.65
C GLU A 159 12.69 -10.50 10.09
N TYR A 160 11.66 -9.75 9.69
CA TYR A 160 10.46 -10.30 9.06
C TYR A 160 10.75 -10.98 7.71
N ILE A 161 11.61 -10.37 6.88
CA ILE A 161 12.01 -10.95 5.58
C ILE A 161 12.87 -12.20 5.78
N ASP A 162 13.83 -12.13 6.70
CA ASP A 162 14.82 -13.18 6.94
C ASP A 162 14.20 -14.40 7.65
N ALA A 163 13.16 -14.20 8.45
CA ALA A 163 12.32 -15.28 8.99
C ALA A 163 11.70 -16.13 7.88
N GLY A 164 11.52 -15.56 6.68
CA GLY A 164 11.03 -16.28 5.50
C GLY A 164 9.58 -16.71 5.63
N SER A 165 9.22 -17.76 4.88
CA SER A 165 7.90 -18.37 4.93
C SER A 165 7.99 -19.80 4.42
N ASP A 166 7.34 -20.73 5.13
CA ASP A 166 7.15 -22.11 4.67
C ASP A 166 6.08 -22.22 3.56
N HIS A 167 5.51 -21.09 3.14
CA HIS A 167 4.54 -21.02 2.07
C HIS A 167 5.22 -20.49 0.81
N GLU A 168 5.49 -21.39 -0.14
CA GLU A 168 6.07 -21.08 -1.45
C GLU A 168 5.35 -19.93 -2.16
N GLU A 169 4.03 -19.82 -1.98
CA GLU A 169 3.19 -18.78 -2.56
C GLU A 169 3.57 -17.36 -2.10
N VAL A 170 4.25 -17.24 -0.96
CA VAL A 170 4.67 -15.99 -0.31
C VAL A 170 6.15 -15.70 -0.52
N VAL A 171 6.98 -16.72 -0.76
CA VAL A 171 8.44 -16.58 -0.89
C VAL A 171 8.82 -15.53 -1.95
N ASP A 172 8.17 -15.55 -3.11
CA ASP A 172 8.43 -14.55 -4.17
C ASP A 172 7.96 -13.14 -3.79
N LEU A 173 6.94 -13.01 -2.94
CA LEU A 173 6.49 -11.70 -2.45
C LEU A 173 7.50 -11.11 -1.46
N LEU A 174 8.14 -11.96 -0.64
CA LEU A 174 9.24 -11.53 0.23
C LEU A 174 10.43 -11.03 -0.58
N LYS A 175 10.77 -11.68 -1.71
CA LYS A 175 11.82 -11.18 -2.62
C LYS A 175 11.47 -9.82 -3.21
N ASP A 176 10.21 -9.59 -3.58
CA ASP A 176 9.77 -8.27 -4.06
C ASP A 176 9.86 -7.22 -2.94
N LEU A 177 9.48 -7.58 -1.70
CA LEU A 177 9.58 -6.71 -0.53
C LEU A 177 11.05 -6.35 -0.22
N THR A 178 11.98 -7.29 -0.34
CA THR A 178 13.42 -7.05 -0.21
C THR A 178 13.88 -5.97 -1.18
N LYS A 179 13.47 -6.03 -2.45
CA LYS A 179 13.82 -4.99 -3.45
C LYS A 179 13.27 -3.62 -3.03
N GLY A 180 12.03 -3.57 -2.57
CA GLY A 180 11.42 -2.33 -2.07
C GLY A 180 12.18 -1.75 -0.86
N ARG A 181 12.51 -2.59 0.12
CA ARG A 181 13.33 -2.24 1.29
C ARG A 181 14.68 -1.67 0.85
N ASP A 182 15.37 -2.33 -0.04
CA ASP A 182 16.70 -1.93 -0.49
C ASP A 182 16.68 -0.56 -1.18
N LYS A 183 15.60 -0.25 -1.93
CA LYS A 183 15.40 1.07 -2.53
C LYS A 183 15.09 2.18 -1.52
N ILE A 184 14.38 1.88 -0.43
CA ILE A 184 14.23 2.82 0.69
C ILE A 184 15.56 3.09 1.39
N THR A 185 16.39 2.06 1.58
CA THR A 185 17.76 2.22 2.09
C THR A 185 18.62 3.08 1.17
N GLU A 186 18.54 2.87 -0.15
CA GLU A 186 19.25 3.67 -1.15
C GLU A 186 18.90 5.15 -1.04
N ILE A 187 17.60 5.48 -0.97
CA ILE A 187 17.13 6.86 -0.79
C ILE A 187 17.64 7.45 0.53
N ALA A 188 17.58 6.69 1.64
CA ALA A 188 18.08 7.16 2.93
C ALA A 188 19.59 7.46 2.89
N MET A 189 20.38 6.67 2.16
CA MET A 189 21.81 6.95 1.94
C MET A 189 22.03 8.22 1.12
N VAL A 190 21.21 8.48 0.09
CA VAL A 190 21.26 9.75 -0.66
C VAL A 190 21.01 10.93 0.28
N PHE A 191 20.03 10.83 1.18
CA PHE A 191 19.75 11.88 2.15
C PHE A 191 20.88 12.09 3.14
N MET A 192 21.45 11.01 3.68
CA MET A 192 22.58 11.08 4.61
C MET A 192 23.82 11.71 3.95
N ASN A 193 24.12 11.34 2.71
CA ASN A 193 25.28 11.85 1.98
C ASN A 193 25.12 13.33 1.57
N SER A 194 23.89 13.76 1.29
CA SER A 194 23.59 15.15 0.92
C SER A 194 23.41 16.08 2.13
N ALA A 195 23.04 15.57 3.30
CA ALA A 195 22.62 16.39 4.43
C ALA A 195 23.60 17.50 4.87
N LYS A 196 24.92 17.29 4.71
CA LYS A 196 25.94 18.27 5.08
C LYS A 196 26.14 19.36 4.03
N ASP A 197 26.30 18.95 2.77
CA ASP A 197 26.70 19.86 1.68
C ASP A 197 25.49 20.43 0.94
N ASN A 198 24.35 19.75 1.03
CA ASN A 198 23.09 20.11 0.41
C ASN A 198 21.87 19.69 1.29
N PRO A 199 21.62 20.43 2.38
CA PRO A 199 20.54 20.11 3.32
C PRO A 199 19.13 20.32 2.74
N ILE A 200 18.98 21.04 1.63
CA ILE A 200 17.67 21.30 1.02
C ILE A 200 17.18 20.11 0.19
N TYR A 201 18.08 19.31 -0.38
CA TYR A 201 17.70 18.21 -1.26
C TYR A 201 16.85 17.11 -0.61
N PRO A 202 17.16 16.62 0.62
CA PRO A 202 16.28 15.67 1.31
C PRO A 202 14.87 16.23 1.51
N VAL A 203 14.79 17.50 1.89
CA VAL A 203 13.54 18.22 2.13
C VAL A 203 12.72 18.36 0.85
N LEU A 204 13.37 18.67 -0.28
CA LEU A 204 12.74 18.72 -1.60
C LEU A 204 12.15 17.36 -2.01
N SER A 205 12.81 16.28 -1.60
CA SER A 205 12.44 14.89 -1.92
C SER A 205 11.45 14.26 -0.93
N ALA A 206 10.95 15.02 0.04
CA ALA A 206 10.19 14.48 1.16
C ALA A 206 8.91 13.75 0.76
N THR A 207 8.04 14.37 -0.05
CA THR A 207 6.77 13.76 -0.49
C THR A 207 6.99 12.50 -1.33
N PRO A 208 7.87 12.51 -2.36
CA PRO A 208 8.34 11.29 -3.03
C PRO A 208 8.75 10.17 -2.08
N PHE A 209 9.57 10.47 -1.08
CA PHE A 209 10.07 9.48 -0.14
C PHE A 209 8.95 8.90 0.73
N LEU A 210 8.05 9.75 1.25
CA LEU A 210 6.90 9.29 2.03
C LEU A 210 6.03 8.31 1.23
N GLU A 211 5.80 8.60 -0.05
CA GLU A 211 5.04 7.71 -0.94
C GLU A 211 5.73 6.35 -1.10
N ALA A 212 7.02 6.34 -1.42
CA ALA A 212 7.80 5.12 -1.57
C ALA A 212 7.80 4.30 -0.27
N PHE A 213 7.96 4.96 0.87
CA PHE A 213 7.97 4.30 2.18
C PHE A 213 6.60 3.69 2.49
N GLY A 214 5.52 4.43 2.21
CA GLY A 214 4.16 3.92 2.33
C GLY A 214 3.89 2.69 1.45
N HIS A 215 4.42 2.64 0.22
CA HIS A 215 4.34 1.43 -0.61
C HIS A 215 5.04 0.23 0.04
N VAL A 216 6.25 0.39 0.59
CA VAL A 216 6.97 -0.72 1.26
C VAL A 216 6.22 -1.23 2.49
N ILE A 217 5.72 -0.31 3.33
CA ILE A 217 4.94 -0.68 4.52
C ILE A 217 3.66 -1.40 4.11
N VAL A 218 2.92 -0.88 3.14
CA VAL A 218 1.68 -1.51 2.68
C VAL A 218 1.93 -2.87 2.05
N ALA A 219 3.02 -3.04 1.29
CA ALA A 219 3.44 -4.35 0.78
C ALA A 219 3.69 -5.32 1.93
N GLN A 220 4.48 -4.94 2.94
CA GLN A 220 4.72 -5.75 4.14
C GLN A 220 3.39 -6.15 4.80
N ARG A 221 2.50 -5.18 5.03
CA ARG A 221 1.20 -5.42 5.69
C ARG A 221 0.27 -6.34 4.90
N LEU A 222 0.34 -6.33 3.58
CA LEU A 222 -0.41 -7.25 2.71
C LEU A 222 0.23 -8.65 2.70
N ILE A 223 1.55 -8.73 2.72
CA ILE A 223 2.28 -10.01 2.80
C ILE A 223 2.01 -10.71 4.13
N VAL A 224 1.99 -9.99 5.26
CA VAL A 224 1.58 -10.54 6.58
C VAL A 224 0.18 -11.18 6.49
N GLN A 225 -0.77 -10.49 5.88
CA GLN A 225 -2.13 -11.02 5.68
C GLN A 225 -2.13 -12.24 4.75
N ALA A 226 -1.34 -12.22 3.68
CA ALA A 226 -1.22 -13.33 2.74
C ALA A 226 -0.61 -14.58 3.39
N SER A 227 0.43 -14.44 4.24
CA SER A 227 1.03 -15.56 4.97
C SER A 227 0.00 -16.27 5.85
N ILE A 228 -0.76 -15.50 6.63
CA ILE A 228 -1.85 -16.05 7.48
C ILE A 228 -2.92 -16.71 6.61
N ALA A 229 -3.32 -16.04 5.52
CA ALA A 229 -4.35 -16.54 4.62
C ALA A 229 -3.95 -17.83 3.93
N VAL A 230 -2.70 -17.98 3.48
CA VAL A 230 -2.21 -19.21 2.85
C VAL A 230 -2.23 -20.37 3.83
N GLY A 231 -1.83 -20.17 5.09
CA GLY A 231 -1.93 -21.21 6.11
C GLY A 231 -3.38 -21.70 6.31
N LYS A 232 -4.35 -20.78 6.36
CA LYS A 232 -5.78 -21.11 6.44
C LYS A 232 -6.29 -21.79 5.18
N LEU A 233 -5.85 -21.34 4.01
CA LEU A 233 -6.25 -21.87 2.72
C LEU A 233 -5.72 -23.30 2.50
N LYS A 234 -4.48 -23.59 2.92
CA LYS A 234 -3.91 -24.94 2.91
C LYS A 234 -4.67 -25.90 3.82
N ALA A 235 -5.06 -25.45 5.02
CA ALA A 235 -5.88 -26.25 5.93
C ALA A 235 -7.25 -26.57 5.31
N LEU A 236 -7.91 -25.59 4.68
CA LEU A 236 -9.19 -25.81 3.97
C LEU A 236 -9.04 -26.73 2.75
N ALA A 237 -7.98 -26.56 1.98
CA ALA A 237 -7.67 -27.42 0.83
C ALA A 237 -7.50 -28.89 1.25
N ALA A 238 -6.82 -29.13 2.38
CA ALA A 238 -6.66 -30.46 2.95
C ALA A 238 -7.99 -31.06 3.43
N ASP A 239 -8.82 -30.29 4.14
CA ASP A 239 -10.16 -30.72 4.61
C ASP A 239 -11.09 -31.09 3.45
N LYS A 240 -11.05 -30.32 2.36
CA LYS A 240 -11.93 -30.52 1.19
C LYS A 240 -11.35 -31.44 0.12
N GLY A 241 -10.08 -31.84 0.23
CA GLY A 241 -9.41 -32.63 -0.80
C GLY A 241 -9.27 -31.91 -2.15
N GLU A 242 -9.25 -30.58 -2.15
CA GLU A 242 -9.12 -29.75 -3.37
C GLU A 242 -7.93 -28.81 -3.21
N SER A 243 -6.82 -29.13 -3.89
CA SER A 243 -5.58 -28.35 -3.83
C SER A 243 -5.58 -27.14 -4.76
N ASN A 244 -6.53 -27.04 -5.70
CA ASN A 244 -6.69 -25.86 -6.53
C ASN A 244 -7.49 -24.78 -5.79
N TYR A 245 -6.77 -23.78 -5.26
CA TYR A 245 -7.37 -22.68 -4.52
C TYR A 245 -8.45 -21.91 -5.29
N ALA A 246 -8.34 -21.80 -6.62
CA ALA A 246 -9.34 -21.10 -7.42
C ALA A 246 -10.66 -21.88 -7.50
N LYS A 247 -10.59 -23.22 -7.61
CA LYS A 247 -11.77 -24.08 -7.52
C LYS A 247 -12.38 -24.05 -6.13
N LEU A 248 -11.54 -24.17 -5.09
CA LEU A 248 -12.00 -24.11 -3.71
C LEU A 248 -12.69 -22.76 -3.40
N ALA A 249 -12.15 -21.65 -3.91
CA ALA A 249 -12.73 -20.32 -3.78
C ALA A 249 -14.03 -20.11 -4.58
N ALA A 250 -14.35 -20.98 -5.56
CA ALA A 250 -15.63 -20.91 -6.27
C ALA A 250 -16.78 -21.41 -5.39
N ASP A 251 -16.52 -22.42 -4.56
CA ASP A 251 -17.53 -23.16 -3.80
C ASP A 251 -17.49 -22.91 -2.28
N ASN A 252 -16.49 -22.15 -1.78
CA ASN A 252 -16.34 -21.85 -0.36
C ASN A 252 -15.93 -20.38 -0.11
N ASP A 253 -16.74 -19.66 0.67
CA ASP A 253 -16.55 -18.22 0.92
C ASP A 253 -15.29 -17.91 1.75
N ASP A 254 -14.92 -18.77 2.70
CA ASP A 254 -13.68 -18.60 3.48
C ASP A 254 -12.45 -18.77 2.58
N ALA A 255 -12.43 -19.82 1.75
CA ALA A 255 -11.37 -20.04 0.78
C ALA A 255 -11.29 -18.87 -0.22
N LYS A 256 -12.43 -18.34 -0.66
CA LYS A 256 -12.50 -17.15 -1.51
C LYS A 256 -11.90 -15.92 -0.83
N PHE A 257 -12.18 -15.71 0.45
CA PHE A 257 -11.58 -14.62 1.22
C PHE A 257 -10.06 -14.77 1.30
N TYR A 258 -9.56 -15.93 1.74
CA TYR A 258 -8.12 -16.18 1.91
C TYR A 258 -7.36 -16.16 0.58
N TYR A 259 -7.90 -16.77 -0.46
CA TYR A 259 -7.30 -16.75 -1.78
C TYR A 259 -7.20 -15.31 -2.32
N ASN A 260 -8.23 -14.49 -2.12
CA ASN A 260 -8.18 -13.09 -2.49
C ASN A 260 -7.15 -12.28 -1.68
N LYS A 261 -6.85 -12.63 -0.42
CA LYS A 261 -5.76 -11.99 0.34
C LYS A 261 -4.40 -12.24 -0.32
N LEU A 262 -4.13 -13.49 -0.71
CA LEU A 262 -2.92 -13.85 -1.46
C LEU A 262 -2.84 -13.08 -2.79
N LEU A 263 -3.92 -13.06 -3.57
CA LEU A 263 -3.95 -12.36 -4.85
C LEU A 263 -3.79 -10.84 -4.69
N THR A 264 -4.30 -10.25 -3.62
CA THR A 264 -4.17 -8.81 -3.34
C THR A 264 -2.72 -8.44 -3.03
N ALA A 265 -2.04 -9.23 -2.19
CA ALA A 265 -0.61 -9.04 -1.93
C ALA A 265 0.21 -9.19 -3.21
N ARG A 266 -0.06 -10.23 -4.01
CA ARG A 266 0.59 -10.42 -5.32
C ARG A 266 0.36 -9.24 -6.26
N PHE A 267 -0.87 -8.76 -6.39
CA PHE A 267 -1.18 -7.61 -7.24
C PHE A 267 -0.38 -6.38 -6.80
N PHE A 268 -0.35 -6.07 -5.51
CA PHE A 268 0.37 -4.93 -4.98
C PHE A 268 1.89 -5.04 -5.22
N CYS A 269 2.50 -6.17 -4.89
CA CYS A 269 3.94 -6.40 -5.08
C CYS A 269 4.35 -6.34 -6.56
N LYS A 270 3.48 -6.77 -7.49
CA LYS A 270 3.81 -6.82 -8.92
C LYS A 270 3.43 -5.56 -9.72
N ASN A 271 2.47 -4.77 -9.25
CA ASN A 271 1.93 -3.64 -10.02
C ASN A 271 2.11 -2.27 -9.34
N ILE A 272 2.26 -2.23 -8.01
CA ILE A 272 2.33 -0.97 -7.26
C ILE A 272 3.73 -0.77 -6.67
N LEU A 273 4.24 -1.78 -5.95
CA LEU A 273 5.56 -1.72 -5.31
C LEU A 273 6.72 -1.36 -6.27
N PRO A 274 6.73 -1.76 -7.56
CA PRO A 274 7.80 -1.35 -8.48
C PRO A 274 7.93 0.18 -8.66
N ALA A 275 6.90 0.97 -8.34
CA ALA A 275 6.99 2.42 -8.35
C ALA A 275 8.09 2.96 -7.41
N VAL A 276 8.42 2.22 -6.34
CA VAL A 276 9.51 2.58 -5.41
C VAL A 276 10.86 2.69 -6.14
N GLU A 277 11.12 1.85 -7.14
CA GLU A 277 12.36 1.92 -7.94
C GLU A 277 12.41 3.20 -8.80
N ALA A 278 11.29 3.57 -9.42
CA ALA A 278 11.19 4.80 -10.19
C ALA A 278 11.36 6.04 -9.29
N ILE A 279 10.79 6.01 -8.08
CA ILE A 279 10.96 7.07 -7.08
C ILE A 279 12.42 7.16 -6.62
N ALA A 280 13.06 6.02 -6.32
CA ALA A 280 14.46 5.98 -5.94
C ALA A 280 15.36 6.54 -7.03
N THR A 281 15.09 6.22 -8.30
CA THR A 281 15.81 6.78 -9.45
C THR A 281 15.64 8.29 -9.53
N ARG A 282 14.39 8.80 -9.38
CA ARG A 282 14.10 10.24 -9.37
C ARG A 282 14.87 10.97 -8.27
N ILE A 283 14.93 10.41 -7.06
CA ILE A 283 15.66 11.00 -5.93
C ILE A 283 17.18 10.85 -6.10
N GLY A 284 17.65 9.75 -6.69
CA GLY A 284 19.08 9.55 -6.97
C GLY A 284 19.65 10.57 -7.94
N ASN A 285 18.84 11.08 -8.87
CA ASN A 285 19.26 12.08 -9.84
C ASN A 285 19.71 13.41 -9.22
N SER A 286 19.37 13.69 -7.96
CA SER A 286 19.80 14.91 -7.27
C SER A 286 19.42 16.21 -7.99
N ASP A 287 18.32 16.20 -8.77
CA ASP A 287 17.90 17.35 -9.58
C ASP A 287 17.23 18.43 -8.71
N GLU A 288 17.73 19.66 -8.83
CA GLU A 288 17.25 20.83 -8.09
C GLU A 288 16.69 21.92 -9.01
N SER A 289 16.39 21.57 -10.26
CA SER A 289 15.95 22.54 -11.26
C SER A 289 14.75 23.36 -10.79
N VAL A 290 13.83 22.75 -10.03
CA VAL A 290 12.65 23.40 -9.45
C VAL A 290 12.99 24.55 -8.48
N LEU A 291 14.15 24.52 -7.83
CA LEU A 291 14.60 25.62 -6.95
C LEU A 291 15.12 26.82 -7.75
N GLN A 292 15.46 26.61 -9.03
CA GLN A 292 15.97 27.64 -9.93
C GLN A 292 14.88 28.20 -10.85
N MET A 293 13.72 27.54 -10.94
CA MET A 293 12.62 27.99 -11.78
C MET A 293 12.07 29.32 -11.25
N ALA A 294 11.94 30.30 -12.14
CA ALA A 294 11.18 31.52 -11.89
C ALA A 294 9.70 31.28 -12.20
N LEU A 295 8.96 30.76 -11.21
CA LEU A 295 7.51 30.51 -11.27
C LEU A 295 6.69 31.69 -10.74
#